data_AF-A0A958WPP9-F1
#
_entry.id   AF-A0A958WPP9-F1
#
_cell.length_a   1.000
_cell.length_b   1.000
_cell.length_c   1.000
_cell.angle_alpha   90.00
_cell.angle_beta   90.00
_cell.angle_gamma   90.00
#
_symmetry.space_group_name_H-M   'P 1'
#
loop_
_entity.id
_entity.type
_entity.pdbx_description
1 polymer ?
#
loop_
_entity_poly.entity_id
_entity_poly.type
_entity_poly.pdbx_seq_one_letter_code
_entity_poly.pdbx_strand_id
1 'polypeptide(L)'
;MMKVINYIYTGLYRLLLKTGDKDIAEYSAVFLISLGLTLNLFVVLRVLSFDPKEFISIRLFGFLVFIFLLAVNYLYFVNKSRHKILLDNSQKWTAQEKRISSIVSIFFCIESVLAPVLYSLMEDGIF
;
A
#
# COMPACT_ATOMS: atom_id res chain seq x y z
N MET A 1 2.69 7.71 19.23
CA MET A 1 2.07 8.11 17.94
C MET A 1 2.26 6.97 16.95
N MET A 2 1.18 6.47 16.34
CA MET A 2 1.27 5.35 15.41
C MET A 2 1.68 5.86 14.03
N LYS A 3 2.65 5.18 13.38
CA LYS A 3 3.09 5.55 12.03
C LYS A 3 1.94 5.37 11.04
N VAL A 4 1.80 6.27 10.06
CA VAL A 4 0.74 6.23 9.03
C VAL A 4 0.70 4.86 8.33
N ILE A 5 1.87 4.30 7.99
CA ILE A 5 1.93 2.99 7.34
C ILE A 5 1.40 1.84 8.23
N ASN A 6 1.61 1.92 9.55
CA ASN A 6 1.04 0.97 10.49
C ASN A 6 -0.49 1.13 10.54
N TYR A 7 -1.00 2.36 10.43
CA TYR A 7 -2.41 2.68 10.45
C TYR A 7 -3.14 2.15 9.21
N ILE A 8 -2.55 2.33 8.03
CA ILE A 8 -3.03 1.78 6.75
C ILE A 8 -2.97 0.26 6.78
N TYR A 9 -1.85 -0.32 7.21
CA TYR A 9 -1.71 -1.78 7.34
C TYR A 9 -2.79 -2.39 8.23
N THR A 10 -3.02 -1.80 9.40
CA THR A 10 -4.02 -2.28 10.35
C THR A 10 -5.43 -2.19 9.77
N GLY A 11 -5.74 -1.12 9.03
CA GLY A 11 -7.05 -0.96 8.40
C GLY A 11 -7.27 -1.95 7.27
N LEU A 12 -6.30 -2.14 6.37
CA LEU A 12 -6.32 -3.14 5.31
C LEU A 12 -6.45 -4.55 5.88
N TYR A 13 -5.61 -4.90 6.84
CA TYR A 13 -5.63 -6.20 7.49
C TYR A 13 -7.00 -6.49 8.13
N ARG A 14 -7.61 -5.51 8.82
CA ARG A 14 -8.94 -5.69 9.42
C ARG A 14 -10.06 -5.80 8.40
N LEU A 15 -9.94 -5.13 7.24
CA LEU A 15 -10.89 -5.28 6.13
C LEU A 15 -10.79 -6.69 5.52
N LEU A 16 -9.56 -7.16 5.30
CA LEU A 16 -9.29 -8.48 4.74
C LEU A 16 -9.61 -9.61 5.72
N LEU A 17 -9.38 -9.43 7.02
CA LEU A 17 -9.70 -10.45 8.03
C LEU A 17 -11.20 -10.78 8.09
N LYS A 18 -12.08 -9.88 7.62
CA LYS A 18 -13.51 -10.17 7.48
C LYS A 18 -13.82 -11.25 6.44
N THR A 19 -12.87 -11.59 5.55
CA THR A 19 -13.08 -12.58 4.49
C THR A 19 -12.72 -14.02 4.88
N GLY A 20 -12.19 -14.25 6.09
CA GLY A 20 -12.23 -15.57 6.75
C GLY A 20 -10.91 -16.13 7.23
N ASP A 21 -9.76 -15.73 6.68
CA ASP A 21 -8.45 -16.31 7.02
C ASP A 21 -7.44 -15.23 7.44
N LYS A 22 -6.83 -15.44 8.61
CA LYS A 22 -5.89 -14.49 9.23
C LYS A 22 -4.57 -14.42 8.47
N ASP A 23 -4.04 -15.57 8.06
CA ASP A 23 -2.74 -15.64 7.38
C ASP A 23 -2.87 -15.02 5.99
N ILE A 24 -3.96 -15.33 5.28
CA ILE A 24 -4.26 -14.74 3.97
C ILE A 24 -4.42 -13.21 4.10
N ALA A 25 -5.12 -12.73 5.13
CA ALA A 25 -5.30 -11.30 5.36
C ALA A 25 -3.97 -10.58 5.62
N GLU A 26 -3.02 -11.23 6.30
CA GLU A 26 -1.70 -10.70 6.60
C GLU A 26 -0.92 -10.44 5.32
N TYR A 27 -0.71 -11.51 4.54
CA TYR A 27 0.06 -11.44 3.31
C TYR A 27 -0.61 -10.55 2.26
N SER A 28 -1.94 -10.55 2.20
CA SER A 28 -2.70 -9.69 1.30
C SER A 28 -2.55 -8.21 1.67
N ALA A 29 -2.54 -7.85 2.97
CA ALA A 29 -2.32 -6.47 3.39
C ALA A 29 -0.90 -6.00 3.04
N VAL A 30 0.12 -6.85 3.25
CA VAL A 30 1.51 -6.57 2.85
C VAL A 30 1.62 -6.38 1.34
N PHE A 31 0.98 -7.26 0.57
CA PHE A 31 0.95 -7.19 -0.88
C PHE A 31 0.33 -5.88 -1.37
N LEU A 32 -0.86 -5.52 -0.87
CA LEU A 32 -1.59 -4.32 -1.27
C LEU A 32 -0.83 -3.04 -0.95
N ILE A 33 -0.21 -2.94 0.23
CA ILE A 33 0.65 -1.78 0.55
C ILE A 33 1.81 -1.70 -0.42
N SER A 34 2.48 -2.82 -0.70
CA SER A 34 3.64 -2.84 -1.58
C SER A 34 3.27 -2.44 -3.00
N LEU A 35 2.12 -2.90 -3.48
CA LEU A 35 1.58 -2.53 -4.78
C LEU A 35 1.22 -1.05 -4.82
N GLY A 36 0.47 -0.55 -3.84
CA GLY A 36 0.06 0.86 -3.77
C GLY A 36 1.25 1.82 -3.69
N LEU A 37 2.27 1.48 -2.90
CA LEU A 37 3.52 2.25 -2.84
C LEU A 37 4.30 2.21 -4.16
N THR A 38 4.29 1.07 -4.86
CA THR A 38 4.95 0.96 -6.18
C THR A 38 4.28 1.87 -7.19
N LEU A 39 2.94 1.84 -7.27
CA LEU A 39 2.17 2.69 -8.19
C LEU A 39 2.37 4.17 -7.89
N ASN A 40 2.30 4.54 -6.61
CA ASN A 40 2.58 5.90 -6.17
C ASN A 40 4.00 6.36 -6.49
N LEU A 41 5.01 5.48 -6.35
CA LEU A 41 6.38 5.81 -6.74
C LEU A 41 6.49 6.13 -8.23
N PHE A 42 5.79 5.38 -9.10
CA PHE A 42 5.77 5.67 -10.53
C PHE A 42 5.21 7.06 -10.84
N VAL A 43 4.13 7.46 -10.17
CA VAL A 43 3.58 8.82 -10.31
C VAL A 43 4.60 9.86 -9.87
N VAL A 44 5.26 9.67 -8.74
CA VAL A 44 6.31 10.59 -8.25
C VAL A 44 7.47 10.69 -9.22
N LEU A 45 7.98 9.58 -9.74
CA LEU A 45 9.09 9.58 -10.71
C LEU A 45 8.71 10.34 -11.98
N ARG A 46 7.48 10.17 -12.47
CA ARG A 46 6.96 10.89 -13.63
C ARG A 46 6.84 12.39 -13.38
N VAL A 47 6.34 12.80 -12.21
CA VAL A 47 6.29 14.22 -11.80
C VAL A 47 7.68 14.85 -11.72
N LEU A 48 8.70 14.06 -11.38
CA LEU A 48 10.10 14.48 -11.36
C LEU A 48 10.78 14.39 -12.74
N SER A 49 10.02 14.10 -13.81
CA SER A 49 10.53 13.89 -15.17
C SER A 49 11.63 12.83 -15.27
N PHE A 50 11.60 11.83 -14.40
CA PHE A 50 12.51 10.70 -14.42
C PHE A 50 11.92 9.55 -15.22
N ASP A 51 12.56 9.17 -16.34
CA ASP A 51 12.17 7.99 -17.13
C ASP A 51 13.16 6.83 -16.92
N PRO A 52 12.77 5.76 -16.20
CA PRO A 52 13.64 4.60 -16.02
C PRO A 52 13.96 3.85 -17.32
N LYS A 53 13.26 4.11 -18.44
CA LYS A 53 13.54 3.50 -19.76
C LYS A 53 14.96 3.72 -20.25
N GLU A 54 15.62 4.79 -19.82
CA GLU A 54 17.00 5.08 -20.21
C GLU A 54 17.99 4.01 -19.75
N PHE A 55 17.67 3.28 -18.67
CA PHE A 55 18.54 2.28 -18.07
C PHE A 55 17.99 0.85 -18.18
N ILE A 56 16.67 0.68 -18.10
CA ILE A 56 16.02 -0.63 -18.01
C ILE A 56 14.55 -0.56 -18.48
N SER A 57 13.97 -1.69 -18.90
CA SER A 57 12.54 -1.70 -19.24
C SER A 57 11.67 -1.31 -18.04
N ILE A 58 10.63 -0.48 -18.26
CA ILE A 58 9.70 -0.06 -17.20
C ILE A 58 9.10 -1.24 -16.45
N ARG A 59 8.77 -2.32 -17.16
CA ARG A 59 8.20 -3.53 -16.56
C ARG A 59 9.17 -4.16 -15.57
N LEU A 60 10.44 -4.29 -15.95
CA LEU A 60 11.48 -4.85 -15.09
C LEU A 60 11.81 -3.92 -13.93
N PHE A 61 11.90 -2.61 -14.15
CA PHE A 61 12.06 -1.62 -13.08
C PHE A 61 10.93 -1.72 -12.05
N GLY A 62 9.68 -1.72 -12.51
CA GLY A 62 8.52 -1.82 -11.64
C GLY A 62 8.47 -3.13 -10.86
N PHE A 63 8.83 -4.23 -11.51
CA PHE A 63 8.97 -5.52 -10.83
C PHE A 63 10.04 -5.49 -9.73
N LEU A 64 11.23 -4.93 -10.00
CA LEU A 64 12.31 -4.82 -9.02
C LEU A 64 11.91 -3.94 -7.82
N VAL A 65 11.31 -2.79 -8.08
CA VAL A 65 10.77 -1.89 -7.04
C VAL A 65 9.72 -2.62 -6.21
N PHE A 66 8.77 -3.29 -6.87
CA PHE A 66 7.69 -4.01 -6.18
C PHE A 66 8.25 -5.11 -5.28
N ILE A 67 9.14 -5.95 -5.79
CA ILE A 67 9.77 -7.03 -5.01
C ILE A 67 10.57 -6.47 -3.84
N PHE A 68 11.31 -5.38 -4.05
CA PHE A 68 12.03 -4.70 -2.98
C PHE A 68 11.08 -4.19 -1.88
N LEU A 69 10.02 -3.47 -2.25
CA LEU A 69 9.02 -2.96 -1.31
C LEU A 69 8.27 -4.10 -0.60
N LEU A 70 7.95 -5.18 -1.32
CA LEU A 70 7.33 -6.37 -0.77
C LEU A 70 8.23 -7.02 0.30
N ALA A 71 9.51 -7.19 0.00
CA ALA A 71 10.49 -7.74 0.94
C ALA A 71 10.64 -6.85 2.18
N VAL A 72 10.75 -5.53 2.00
CA VAL A 72 10.86 -4.58 3.12
C VAL A 72 9.60 -4.61 3.99
N ASN A 73 8.40 -4.57 3.39
CA ASN A 73 7.14 -4.61 4.12
C ASN A 73 6.94 -5.96 4.81
N TYR A 74 7.29 -7.08 4.16
CA TYR A 74 7.26 -8.41 4.76
C TYR A 74 8.16 -8.48 6.00
N LEU A 75 9.42 -8.04 5.89
CA LEU A 75 10.36 -8.05 7.02
C LEU A 75 9.89 -7.15 8.16
N TYR A 76 9.22 -6.04 7.84
CA TYR A 76 8.73 -5.10 8.83
C TYR A 76 7.47 -5.60 9.55
N PHE A 77 6.45 -6.07 8.82
CA PHE A 77 5.14 -6.44 9.38
C PHE A 77 5.04 -7.91 9.80
N VAL A 78 5.54 -8.83 8.96
CA VAL A 78 5.38 -10.29 9.13
C VAL A 78 6.49 -10.87 9.98
N ASN A 79 7.75 -10.75 9.53
CA ASN A 79 8.89 -11.44 10.15
C ASN A 79 9.06 -11.04 11.63
N LYS A 80 8.84 -9.76 11.94
CA LYS A 80 8.91 -9.24 13.32
C LYS A 80 7.61 -9.41 14.12
N SER A 81 6.63 -10.18 13.62
CA SER A 81 5.29 -10.37 14.20
C SER A 81 4.60 -9.07 14.60
N ARG A 82 4.93 -7.96 13.91
CA ARG A 82 4.41 -6.63 14.25
C ARG A 82 2.92 -6.54 13.99
N HIS A 83 2.41 -7.31 13.03
CA HIS A 83 0.97 -7.41 12.76
C HIS A 83 0.17 -7.77 14.03
N LYS A 84 0.66 -8.69 14.87
CA LYS A 84 -0.01 -9.11 16.12
C LYS A 84 -0.13 -7.95 17.10
N ILE A 85 0.99 -7.25 17.31
CA ILE A 85 1.06 -6.08 18.20
C ILE A 85 0.11 -4.97 17.70
N LEU A 86 0.08 -4.73 16.38
CA LEU A 86 -0.80 -3.72 15.79
C LEU A 86 -2.28 -4.09 15.92
N LEU A 87 -2.63 -5.37 15.77
CA LEU A 87 -3.98 -5.88 15.99
C LEU A 87 -4.42 -5.73 17.44
N ASP A 88 -3.59 -6.17 18.38
CA ASP A 88 -3.91 -6.10 19.81
C ASP A 88 -4.08 -4.65 20.26
N ASN A 89 -3.22 -3.75 19.77
CA ASN A 89 -3.38 -2.31 19.99
C ASN A 89 -4.67 -1.78 19.37
N SER A 90 -5.06 -2.27 18.18
CA SER A 90 -6.29 -1.86 17.52
C SER A 90 -7.56 -2.34 18.21
N GLN A 91 -7.49 -3.38 19.06
CA GLN A 91 -8.64 -3.81 19.85
C GLN A 91 -9.10 -2.73 20.81
N LYS A 92 -8.14 -1.99 21.39
CA LYS A 92 -8.36 -0.87 22.32
C LYS A 92 -8.90 0.38 21.65
N TRP A 93 -8.96 0.43 20.32
CA TRP A 93 -9.51 1.58 19.60
C TRP A 93 -11.02 1.66 19.72
N THR A 94 -11.51 2.90 19.78
CA THR A 94 -12.93 3.23 19.66
C THR A 94 -13.50 2.78 18.32
N ALA A 95 -14.83 2.64 18.25
CA ALA A 95 -15.52 2.31 17.00
C ALA A 95 -15.24 3.34 15.89
N GLN A 96 -15.09 4.63 16.26
CA GLN A 96 -14.78 5.71 15.34
C GLN A 96 -13.37 5.58 14.76
N GLU A 97 -12.34 5.39 15.59
CA GLU A 97 -10.96 5.18 15.12
C GLU A 97 -10.85 3.96 14.20
N LYS A 98 -11.56 2.88 14.55
CA LYS A 98 -11.65 1.68 13.73
C LYS A 98 -12.25 1.94 12.36
N ARG A 99 -13.27 2.81 12.25
CA ARG A 99 -13.89 3.22 10.98
C ARG A 99 -12.97 4.12 10.17
N ILE A 100 -12.36 5.13 10.81
CA ILE A 100 -11.43 6.05 10.15
C ILE A 100 -10.26 5.26 9.55
N SER A 101 -9.71 4.28 10.26
CA SER A 101 -8.61 3.44 9.76
C SER A 101 -9.00 2.68 8.49
N SER A 102 -10.20 2.10 8.46
CA SER A 102 -10.71 1.45 7.25
C SER A 102 -10.93 2.45 6.12
N ILE A 103 -11.50 3.63 6.40
CA ILE A 103 -11.72 4.68 5.41
C ILE A 103 -10.38 5.14 4.80
N VAL A 104 -9.39 5.48 5.63
CA VAL A 104 -8.06 5.90 5.18
C VAL A 104 -7.39 4.81 4.34
N SER A 105 -7.55 3.54 4.73
CA SER A 105 -6.99 2.40 3.98
C SER A 105 -7.66 2.23 2.61
N ILE A 106 -8.98 2.41 2.53
CA ILE A 106 -9.71 2.38 1.26
C ILE A 106 -9.29 3.54 0.38
N PHE A 107 -9.20 4.76 0.93
CA PHE A 107 -8.72 5.92 0.19
C PHE A 107 -7.29 5.73 -0.31
N PHE A 108 -6.40 5.12 0.48
CA PHE A 108 -5.06 4.75 0.02
C PHE A 108 -5.12 3.83 -1.21
N CYS A 109 -5.95 2.79 -1.19
CA CYS A 109 -6.11 1.90 -2.35
C CYS A 109 -6.68 2.62 -3.57
N ILE A 110 -7.71 3.45 -3.37
CA ILE A 110 -8.35 4.22 -4.45
C ILE A 110 -7.33 5.19 -5.05
N GLU A 111 -6.65 5.96 -4.21
CA GLU A 111 -5.65 6.95 -4.63
C GLU A 111 -4.49 6.31 -5.36
N SER A 112 -3.98 5.18 -4.86
CA SER A 112 -2.87 4.45 -5.50
C SER A 112 -3.19 3.99 -6.92
N VAL A 113 -4.48 3.78 -7.26
CA VAL A 113 -4.93 3.41 -8.61
C VAL A 113 -5.35 4.65 -9.40
N LEU A 114 -6.06 5.58 -8.76
CA LEU A 114 -6.60 6.77 -9.42
C LEU A 114 -5.50 7.73 -9.84
N ALA A 115 -4.48 7.94 -9.00
CA ALA A 115 -3.37 8.84 -9.31
C ALA A 115 -2.64 8.48 -10.62
N PRO A 116 -2.19 7.23 -10.85
CA PRO A 116 -1.57 6.86 -12.12
C PRO A 116 -2.56 6.89 -13.30
N VAL A 117 -3.85 6.60 -13.09
CA VAL A 117 -4.88 6.68 -14.15
C VAL A 117 -5.11 8.12 -14.57
N LEU A 118 -5.34 9.04 -13.63
CA LEU A 118 -5.52 10.47 -13.91
C LEU A 118 -4.30 11.04 -14.61
N TYR A 119 -3.10 10.68 -14.16
CA TYR A 119 -1.87 11.12 -14.79
C TYR A 119 -1.77 10.65 -16.25
N SER A 120 -2.09 9.38 -16.53
CA SER A 120 -2.14 8.87 -17.90
C SER A 120 -3.13 9.64 -18.78
N LEU A 121 -4.32 9.94 -18.26
CA LEU A 121 -5.35 10.69 -19.00
C LEU A 121 -4.92 12.14 -19.30
N MET A 122 -4.15 12.76 -18.41
CA MET A 122 -3.56 14.08 -18.64
C MET A 122 -2.45 14.03 -19.70
N GLU A 123 -1.59 13.00 -19.72
CA GLU A 123 -0.59 12.82 -20.78
C GLU A 123 -1.26 12.61 -22.16
N ASP A 124 -2.39 11.92 -22.21
CA ASP A 124 -3.13 11.65 -23.45
C ASP A 124 -3.95 12.87 -23.96
N GLY A 125 -3.91 14.00 -23.27
CA GLY A 125 -4.61 15.24 -23.66
C GLY A 125 -6.14 15.18 -23.53
N ILE A 126 -6.64 14.26 -22.71
CA ILE A 126 -8.08 14.07 -22.46
C ILE A 126 -8.59 15.07 -21.40
N PHE A 127 -7.69 15.75 -20.68
CA PHE A 127 -7.95 16.79 -19.70
C PHE A 127 -7.00 17.99 -19.86
#